data_AF-A0A978TCS5-F1
#
_entry.id   AF-A0A978TCS5-F1
#
_cell.length_a   1.000
_cell.length_b   1.000
_cell.length_c   1.000
_cell.angle_alpha   90.00
_cell.angle_beta   90.00
_cell.angle_gamma   90.00
#
_symmetry.space_group_name_H-M   'P 1'
#
loop_
_entity.id
_entity.type
_entity.pdbx_description
1 polymer ?
#
loop_
_entity_poly.entity_id
_entity_poly.type
_entity_poly.pdbx_seq_one_letter_code
_entity_poly.pdbx_strand_id
1 'polypeptide(L)' 'MFLDELSPLVRELMGHPAAFLGGVASGLLRLSLGDDPVKSWLTNQGVTPPGRGTGYSANQQNGGGPQTIAID' A
#
# COMPACT_ATOMS: atom_id res chain seq x y z
N MET A 1 -7.20 19.28 -25.12
CA MET A 1 -6.54 17.96 -25.34
C MET A 1 -5.56 17.60 -24.24
N PHE A 2 -4.42 18.27 -24.05
CA PHE A 2 -3.47 17.89 -22.97
C PHE A 2 -3.92 18.30 -21.55
N LEU A 3 -4.53 19.48 -21.40
CA LEU A 3 -4.99 19.97 -20.09
C LEU A 3 -6.29 19.30 -19.62
N ASP A 4 -7.12 18.85 -20.55
CA ASP A 4 -8.32 18.06 -20.23
C ASP A 4 -7.96 16.69 -19.64
N GLU A 5 -6.81 16.11 -20.03
CA GLU A 5 -6.29 14.86 -19.47
C GLU A 5 -5.58 15.05 -18.10
N LEU A 6 -5.11 16.25 -17.78
CA LEU A 6 -4.53 16.59 -16.48
C LEU A 6 -5.57 16.98 -15.43
N SER A 7 -6.81 17.27 -15.86
CA SER A 7 -7.98 17.47 -14.99
C SER A 7 -8.09 16.48 -13.83
N PRO A 8 -8.02 15.14 -14.04
CA PRO A 8 -8.07 14.17 -12.95
C PRO A 8 -6.91 14.32 -11.96
N LEU A 9 -5.71 14.66 -12.42
CA LEU A 9 -4.55 14.87 -11.54
C LEU A 9 -4.72 16.11 -10.66
N VAL A 10 -5.22 17.20 -11.23
CA VAL A 10 -5.52 18.44 -10.48
C VAL A 10 -6.66 18.21 -9.48
N ARG A 11 -7.65 17.38 -9.86
CA ARG A 11 -8.76 17.02 -8.99
C ARG A 11 -8.30 16.19 -7.79
N GLU A 12 -7.37 15.26 -8.00
CA GLU A 12 -6.76 14.47 -6.92
C GLU A 12 -5.85 15.33 -6.03
N LEU A 13 -5.09 16.27 -6.61
CA LEU A 13 -4.30 17.26 -5.85
C LEU A 13 -5.17 18.12 -4.94
N MET A 14 -6.33 18.58 -5.42
CA MET A 14 -7.27 19.38 -4.61
C MET A 14 -7.99 18.54 -3.54
N GLY A 15 -8.27 17.27 -3.81
CA GLY A 15 -8.93 16.37 -2.85
C GLY A 15 -8.00 15.86 -1.75
N HIS A 16 -6.78 15.46 -2.10
CA HIS A 16 -5.80 14.85 -1.19
C HIS A 16 -4.39 15.44 -1.38
N PRO A 17 -4.20 16.76 -1.13
CA PRO A 17 -2.94 17.44 -1.42
C PRO A 17 -1.76 16.86 -0.64
N ALA A 18 -1.97 16.47 0.62
CA ALA A 18 -0.92 15.92 1.47
C ALA A 18 -0.42 14.55 0.96
N ALA A 19 -1.34 13.67 0.52
CA ALA A 19 -0.97 12.36 -0.04
C ALA A 19 -0.30 12.51 -1.40
N PHE A 20 -0.81 13.39 -2.27
CA PHE A 20 -0.22 13.67 -3.58
C PHE A 20 1.20 14.23 -3.47
N LEU A 21 1.39 15.30 -2.67
CA LEU A 21 2.70 15.89 -2.44
C LEU A 21 3.65 14.92 -1.72
N GLY A 22 3.14 14.08 -0.83
CA GLY A 22 3.91 12.97 -0.23
C GLY A 22 4.39 11.96 -1.28
N GLY A 23 3.56 11.61 -2.26
CA GLY A 23 3.94 10.79 -3.42
C GLY A 23 4.99 11.44 -4.31
N VAL A 24 4.84 12.73 -4.62
CA VAL A 24 5.83 13.48 -5.42
C VAL A 24 7.15 13.63 -4.68
N ALA A 25 7.12 14.01 -3.40
CA ALA A 25 8.31 14.17 -2.58
C ALA A 25 9.04 12.83 -2.37
N SER A 26 8.31 11.73 -2.12
CA SER A 26 8.91 10.39 -2.02
C SER A 26 9.53 9.92 -3.34
N GLY A 27 8.91 10.24 -4.48
CA GLY A 27 9.50 9.99 -5.80
C GLY A 27 10.77 10.81 -6.06
N LEU A 28 10.73 12.11 -5.75
CA LEU A 28 11.85 13.03 -5.99
C LEU A 28 13.05 12.73 -5.08
N LEU A 29 12.80 12.39 -3.81
CA LEU A 29 13.81 12.01 -2.83
C LEU A 29 14.25 10.55 -2.99
N ARG A 30 13.71 9.82 -3.97
CA ARG A 30 13.99 8.39 -4.20
C ARG A 30 13.78 7.56 -2.93
N LEU A 31 12.80 7.97 -2.12
CA LEU A 31 12.51 7.39 -0.82
C LEU A 31 11.77 6.07 -1.04
N SER A 32 12.51 4.97 -1.04
CA SER A 32 11.96 3.64 -1.17
C SER A 32 11.11 3.31 0.05
N LEU A 33 9.81 3.04 -0.14
CA LEU A 33 8.94 2.53 0.94
C LEU A 33 9.40 1.15 1.47
N GLY A 34 10.34 0.51 0.77
CA GLY A 34 10.97 -0.74 1.19
C GLY A 34 12.21 -0.56 2.06
N ASP A 35 12.74 0.66 2.19
CA ASP A 35 13.92 0.95 3.00
C ASP A 35 13.53 1.49 4.38
N ASP A 36 14.36 1.17 5.38
CA ASP A 36 14.24 1.76 6.72
C ASP A 36 14.82 3.19 6.72
N PRO A 37 14.22 4.16 7.43
CA PRO A 37 13.18 4.00 8.47
C PRO A 37 11.72 4.06 7.95
N VAL A 38 11.52 4.30 6.66
CA VAL A 38 10.21 4.61 6.08
C VAL A 38 9.29 3.40 6.09
N LYS A 39 9.83 2.22 5.80
CA LYS A 39 9.11 0.94 5.93
C LYS A 39 8.58 0.70 7.34
N SER A 40 9.42 0.92 8.36
CA SER A 40 9.04 0.78 9.76
C SER A 40 7.94 1.78 10.15
N TRP A 41 8.08 3.04 9.73
CA TRP A 41 7.06 4.06 9.96
C TRP A 41 5.73 3.73 9.27
N LEU A 42 5.74 3.29 8.00
CA LEU A 42 4.54 2.90 7.25
C LEU A 42 3.79 1.74 7.92
N THR A 43 4.55 0.76 8.42
CA THR A 43 4.00 -0.38 9.17
C THR A 43 3.30 0.09 10.46
N ASN A 44 3.86 1.09 11.15
CA ASN A 44 3.26 1.69 12.34
C ASN A 44 2.00 2.53 12.02
N GLN A 45 1.89 3.06 10.80
CA GLN A 45 0.69 3.75 10.32
C GLN A 45 -0.42 2.78 9.87
N GLY A 46 -0.23 1.46 10.03
CA GLY A 46 -1.20 0.44 9.64
C GLY A 46 -1.25 0.17 8.13
N VAL A 47 -0.29 0.70 7.37
CA VAL A 47 -0.17 0.44 5.94
C VAL A 47 0.73 -0.78 5.74
N THR A 48 0.13 -1.89 5.34
CA THR A 48 0.88 -3.12 5.04
C THR A 48 1.61 -2.96 3.70
N PRO A 49 2.96 -2.99 3.66
CA PRO A 49 3.68 -2.88 2.41
C PRO A 49 3.34 -4.06 1.48
N PRO A 50 3.22 -3.83 0.16
CA PRO A 50 2.88 -4.87 -0.81
C PRO A 50 4.02 -5.89 -0.85
N GLY A 51 3.82 -7.02 -0.18
CA GLY A 51 4.85 -8.05 -0.01
C GLY A 51 4.80 -8.75 1.35
N ARG A 52 4.16 -8.16 2.36
CA ARG A 52 3.81 -8.89 3.58
C ARG A 52 2.38 -9.37 3.44
N GLY A 53 2.23 -10.62 2.98
CA GLY A 53 0.95 -11.30 2.90
C GLY A 53 0.15 -11.05 4.17
N THR A 54 -1.09 -10.62 3.98
CA THR A 54 -2.06 -10.37 5.04
C THR A 54 -2.12 -11.61 5.92
N GLY A 55 -1.46 -11.54 7.07
CA GLY A 55 -1.60 -12.54 8.10
C GLY A 55 -3.00 -12.40 8.65
N TYR A 56 -3.96 -13.08 8.02
CA TYR A 56 -5.15 -13.53 8.72
C TYR A 56 -4.66 -14.13 10.03
N SER A 57 -5.12 -13.60 11.16
CA SER A 57 -4.93 -14.21 12.47
C SER A 57 -5.44 -15.65 12.38
N ALA A 58 -4.53 -16.57 12.09
CA ALA A 58 -4.77 -17.99 12.12
C ALA A 58 -4.88 -18.38 13.59
N ASN A 59 -6.11 -18.32 14.07
CA ASN A 59 -6.53 -19.12 15.20
C ASN A 59 -6.26 -20.59 14.83
N GLN A 60 -5.20 -21.12 15.43
CA GLN A 60 -5.17 -22.45 16.02
C GLN A 60 -5.11 -23.66 15.06
N GLN A 61 -4.47 -24.72 15.60
CA GLN A 61 -4.31 -26.08 15.07
C GLN A 61 -3.30 -26.31 13.93
N ASN A 62 -2.04 -26.49 14.35
CA ASN A 62 -1.29 -27.75 14.23
C ASN A 62 -1.52 -28.63 12.97
N GLY A 63 -0.47 -28.82 12.17
CA GLY A 63 -0.32 -29.99 11.28
C GLY A 63 -0.54 -29.72 9.79
N GLY A 64 0.52 -29.90 9.00
CA GLY A 64 0.61 -29.53 7.59
C GLY A 64 -0.29 -30.31 6.63
N GLY A 65 -0.80 -29.59 5.64
CA GLY A 65 -1.46 -30.13 4.45
C GLY A 65 -2.32 -29.05 3.77
N PRO A 66 -2.34 -28.95 2.43
CA PRO A 66 -3.23 -28.06 1.72
C PRO A 66 -4.70 -28.48 1.93
N GLN A 67 -5.57 -27.53 2.27
CA GLN A 67 -6.98 -27.81 2.56
C GLN A 67 -7.82 -27.86 1.28
N THR A 68 -8.55 -28.95 1.11
CA THR A 68 -9.51 -29.17 0.01
C THR A 68 -10.80 -28.40 0.28
N ILE A 69 -11.17 -27.49 -0.63
CA ILE A 69 -12.47 -26.82 -0.65
C ILE A 69 -13.45 -27.70 -1.43
N ALA A 70 -14.51 -28.18 -0.77
CA ALA A 70 -15.64 -28.81 -1.45
C ALA A 70 -16.67 -27.73 -1.81
N ILE A 71 -17.16 -27.76 -3.04
CA ILE A 71 -18.30 -26.96 -3.51
C ILE A 71 -19.42 -27.96 -3.79
N ASP A 72 -20.53 -27.85 -3.05
CA ASP A 72 -21.81 -28.50 -3.33
C ASP A 72 -22.67 -27.56 -4.18
#